data_AF-A0A523XI07-F1
#
_entry.id   AF-A0A523XI07-F1
#
_cell.length_a   1.000
_cell.length_b   1.000
_cell.length_c   1.000
_cell.angle_alpha   90.00
_cell.angle_beta   90.00
_cell.angle_gamma   90.00
#
_symmetry.space_group_name_H-M   'P 1'
#
loop_
_entity.id
_entity.type
_entity.pdbx_description
1 polymer ?
#
loop_
_entity_poly.entity_id
_entity_poly.type
_entity_poly.pdbx_seq_one_letter_code
_entity_poly.pdbx_strand_id
1 'polypeptide(L)' 'MAERKTSKKKKSKKRKSKKKGTPEPAALVIGAGVGGMRAALDIAESGRKVYLLDRSPKVGGTAS' A
#
# COMPACT_ATOMS: atom_id res chain seq x y z
N MET A 1 52.23 -27.70 -3.99
CA MET A 1 52.30 -26.23 -4.05
C MET A 1 51.41 -25.78 -5.20
N ALA A 2 50.31 -25.03 -5.12
CA ALA A 2 49.42 -24.48 -4.08
C ALA A 2 48.07 -24.27 -4.84
N GLU A 3 46.98 -24.91 -4.44
CA GLU A 3 45.88 -24.39 -3.61
C GLU A 3 45.09 -23.17 -4.15
N ARG A 4 43.75 -23.34 -4.11
CA ARG A 4 42.67 -22.37 -3.83
C ARG A 4 41.68 -22.02 -4.94
N LYS A 5 40.50 -22.63 -4.77
CA LYS A 5 39.17 -22.25 -5.26
C LYS A 5 38.88 -20.74 -5.07
N THR A 6 38.23 -20.10 -6.04
CA THR A 6 37.17 -19.09 -5.81
C THR A 6 36.26 -19.06 -7.06
N SER A 7 35.12 -19.74 -7.08
CA SER A 7 33.83 -19.24 -6.58
C SER A 7 33.68 -17.73 -6.68
N LYS A 8 33.18 -17.23 -7.81
CA LYS A 8 32.50 -15.92 -7.86
C LYS A 8 31.21 -16.02 -8.69
N LYS A 9 30.25 -16.62 -8.00
CA LYS A 9 28.80 -16.50 -8.11
C LYS A 9 28.37 -15.03 -8.34
N LYS A 10 28.49 -14.49 -9.56
CA LYS A 10 27.78 -13.26 -9.94
C LYS A 10 26.34 -13.64 -10.27
N LYS A 11 25.57 -13.73 -9.17
CA LYS A 11 24.12 -13.87 -9.09
C LYS A 11 23.46 -13.18 -10.28
N SER A 12 22.96 -13.99 -11.21
CA SER A 12 21.88 -13.62 -12.11
C SER A 12 20.87 -12.80 -11.31
N LYS A 13 20.76 -11.50 -11.66
CA LYS A 13 19.77 -10.57 -11.12
C LYS A 13 18.42 -11.20 -11.39
N LYS A 14 17.95 -12.00 -10.44
CA LYS A 14 16.64 -12.65 -10.42
C LYS A 14 15.64 -11.51 -10.57
N ARG A 15 15.18 -11.25 -11.80
CA ARG A 15 14.02 -10.42 -12.09
C ARG A 15 12.92 -11.07 -11.25
N LYS A 16 12.64 -10.50 -10.07
CA LYS A 16 11.55 -10.97 -9.22
C LYS A 16 10.33 -10.79 -10.11
N SER A 17 9.81 -11.90 -10.64
CA SER A 17 8.49 -11.91 -11.22
C SER A 17 7.59 -11.33 -10.14
N LYS A 18 7.01 -10.14 -10.40
CA LYS A 18 5.92 -9.65 -9.57
C LYS A 18 4.89 -10.75 -9.66
N LYS A 19 4.80 -11.61 -8.63
CA LYS A 19 3.65 -12.49 -8.47
C LYS A 19 2.46 -11.55 -8.61
N LYS A 20 1.57 -11.80 -9.58
CA LYS A 20 0.24 -11.19 -9.56
C LYS A 20 -0.42 -11.77 -8.31
N GLY A 21 -0.16 -11.14 -7.16
CA GLY A 21 -0.83 -11.45 -5.92
C GLY A 21 -2.31 -11.21 -6.14
N THR A 22 -3.14 -11.99 -5.47
CA THR A 22 -4.56 -11.67 -5.34
C THR A 22 -4.68 -10.21 -4.87
N PRO A 23 -5.61 -9.41 -5.42
CA PRO A 23 -5.77 -8.04 -4.97
C PRO A 23 -5.99 -8.04 -3.45
N GLU A 24 -5.13 -7.33 -2.73
CA GLU A 24 -5.32 -7.12 -1.29
C GLU A 24 -6.66 -6.42 -1.07
N PRO A 25 -7.49 -6.88 -0.11
CA PRO A 25 -8.77 -6.26 0.15
C PRO A 25 -8.58 -4.79 0.56
N ALA A 26 -9.29 -3.90 -0.11
CA ALA A 26 -9.24 -2.47 0.13
C ALA A 26 -10.64 -1.85 0.06
N ALA A 27 -10.84 -0.76 0.80
CA ALA A 27 -12.06 0.02 0.77
C ALA A 27 -11.84 1.40 0.13
N LEU A 28 -12.91 1.96 -0.45
CA LEU A 28 -12.97 3.34 -0.93
C LEU A 28 -14.07 4.05 -0.16
N VAL A 29 -13.71 5.13 0.52
CA VAL A 29 -14.64 6.04 1.19
C VAL A 29 -14.78 7.29 0.33
N ILE A 30 -16.01 7.66 0.00
CA ILE A 30 -16.33 8.85 -0.80
C ILE A 30 -16.96 9.90 0.12
N GLY A 31 -16.31 11.06 0.24
CA GLY A 31 -16.63 12.17 1.13
C GLY A 31 -15.71 12.24 2.36
N ALA A 32 -14.94 13.31 2.49
CA ALA A 32 -14.03 13.66 3.59
C ALA A 32 -14.67 14.67 4.57
N GLY A 33 -15.97 14.53 4.81
CA GLY A 33 -16.63 15.12 5.98
C GLY A 33 -16.29 14.35 7.27
N VAL A 34 -16.82 14.80 8.41
CA VAL A 34 -16.56 14.18 9.72
C VAL A 34 -16.83 12.68 9.75
N GLY A 35 -17.96 12.24 9.19
CA GLY A 35 -18.33 10.82 9.15
C GLY A 35 -17.43 9.99 8.24
N GLY A 36 -17.07 10.52 7.06
CA GLY A 36 -16.23 9.80 6.10
C GLY A 36 -14.77 9.69 6.56
N MET A 37 -14.23 10.74 7.18
CA MET A 37 -12.91 10.66 7.83
C MET A 37 -12.91 9.63 8.96
N ARG A 38 -13.97 9.56 9.79
CA ARG A 38 -14.07 8.55 10.85
C ARG A 38 -14.16 7.13 10.28
N ALA A 39 -15.01 6.92 9.27
CA ALA A 39 -15.13 5.62 8.60
C ALA A 39 -13.79 5.16 7.98
N ALA A 40 -13.05 6.08 7.34
CA ALA A 40 -11.73 5.78 6.82
C ALA A 40 -10.74 5.40 7.93
N LEU A 41 -10.77 6.11 9.06
CA LEU A 41 -9.92 5.81 10.20
C LEU A 41 -10.24 4.43 10.79
N ASP A 42 -11.52 4.10 11.01
CA ASP A 42 -11.94 2.81 11.55
C ASP A 42 -11.48 1.65 10.63
N ILE A 43 -11.55 1.82 9.31
CA ILE A 43 -11.06 0.82 8.35
C ILE A 43 -9.54 0.69 8.44
N ALA A 44 -8.81 1.80 8.52
CA ALA A 44 -7.35 1.80 8.64
C ALA A 44 -6.88 1.14 9.95
N GLU A 45 -7.55 1.44 11.08
CA GLU A 45 -7.30 0.84 12.39
C GLU A 45 -7.57 -0.67 12.38
N SER A 46 -8.52 -1.13 11.56
CA SER A 46 -8.77 -2.56 11.34
C SER A 46 -7.68 -3.28 10.53
N GLY A 47 -6.62 -2.58 10.14
CA GLY A 47 -5.50 -3.13 9.38
C GLY A 47 -5.78 -3.29 7.87
N ARG A 48 -6.79 -2.59 7.34
CA ARG A 48 -7.18 -2.67 5.93
C ARG A 48 -6.74 -1.43 5.17
N LYS A 49 -6.40 -1.61 3.89
CA LYS A 49 -6.11 -0.48 3.02
C LYS A 49 -7.38 0.29 2.73
N VAL A 50 -7.35 1.61 2.90
CA VAL A 50 -8.47 2.49 2.59
C VAL A 50 -7.99 3.65 1.72
N TYR A 51 -8.83 4.05 0.77
CA TYR A 51 -8.69 5.28 0.02
C TYR A 51 -9.83 6.22 0.43
N LEU A 52 -9.51 7.47 0.72
CA LEU A 52 -10.49 8.52 0.98
C LEU A 52 -10.49 9.48 -0.20
N LEU A 53 -11.65 9.65 -0.84
CA LEU A 53 -11.85 10.53 -1.98
C LEU A 53 -12.85 11.62 -1.62
N ASP A 54 -12.53 12.87 -1.90
CA ASP A 54 -13.48 13.98 -1.83
C ASP A 54 -13.46 14.77 -3.14
N ARG A 55 -14.56 15.46 -3.44
CA ARG A 55 -14.66 16.37 -4.59
C ARG A 55 -13.95 17.69 -4.32
N SER A 56 -13.99 18.16 -3.07
CA SER A 56 -13.35 19.38 -2.61
C SER A 56 -11.85 19.16 -2.41
N PRO A 57 -11.00 20.16 -2.70
CA PRO A 57 -9.59 20.12 -2.32
C PRO A 57 -9.38 20.28 -0.80
N LYS A 58 -10.44 20.59 -0.03
CA LYS A 58 -10.41 20.75 1.42
C LYS A 58 -11.19 19.64 2.11
N VAL A 59 -10.63 19.11 3.19
CA VAL A 59 -11.31 18.17 4.11
C VAL A 59 -12.16 18.93 5.13
N GLY A 60 -13.22 18.31 5.65
CA GLY A 60 -14.11 18.92 6.65
C GLY A 60 -15.60 18.92 6.27
N GLY A 61 -15.91 18.74 4.98
CA GLY A 61 -17.29 18.68 4.49
C GLY A 61 -18.06 19.99 4.74
N THR A 62 -19.30 19.91 5.22
CA THR A 62 -20.17 21.07 5.47
C THR A 62 -19.85 21.83 6.77
N ALA A 63 -18.90 21.36 7.56
CA ALA A 63 -18.51 21.99 8.83
C ALA A 63 -17.30 22.94 8.71
N SER A 64 -16.75 23.13 7.49
CA SER A 64 -15.57 23.96 7.18
C SER A 64 -15.89 25.16 6.31
#